data_AF-A0A2G7GUS0-F1
#
_entry.id   AF-A0A2G7GUS0-F1
#
_cell.length_a   1.000
_cell.length_b   1.000
_cell.length_c   1.000
_cell.angle_alpha   90.00
_cell.angle_beta   90.00
_cell.angle_gamma   90.00
#
_symmetry.space_group_name_H-M   'P 1'
#
loop_
_entity.id
_entity.type
_entity.pdbx_description
1 polymer ?
#
loop_
_entity_poly.entity_id
_entity_poly.type
_entity_poly.pdbx_seq_one_letter_code
_entity_poly.pdbx_strand_id
1 'polypeptide(L)'
;MFDGEDGGLRAVPEAEARQDAGDVVLDRAFADVECPGDFLQCAKIVVKYLPDNFTTGPYCPDTLSDVGGICDWDGENAGLYQLNGDFWKMVETQGYAFCDADGNINIADPATGPSSGNNCLEAGEDTKAEQTALIPLVPVKAAAPTQLITFAQVGLALTSISIFADAPSVLTTGNLPALDNCGGHIDPGGWYHWHATATDIEISFKEEGIDADCHLTQSPGALFAYAFDGYPIYGSAEADGSAPADLDECSGHFAVTPEYPGGVYHYHASLTFPNLPTCLTGTSANNAFSSAAQQGIGAPRR
;
A
#
# COMPACT_ATOMS: atom_id res chain seq x y z
N MET A 1 30.44 -0.70 22.90
CA MET A 1 30.23 -2.16 23.01
C MET A 1 28.98 -2.34 23.84
N PHE A 2 27.83 -2.29 23.18
CA PHE A 2 26.56 -2.64 23.78
C PHE A 2 26.10 -3.82 22.94
N ASP A 3 26.15 -5.00 23.56
CA ASP A 3 25.65 -6.24 22.98
C ASP A 3 24.13 -6.10 22.83
N GLY A 4 23.64 -6.36 21.63
CA GLY A 4 22.22 -6.49 21.35
C GLY A 4 21.71 -7.83 21.86
N GLU A 5 20.62 -7.80 22.62
CA GLU A 5 19.86 -8.99 22.97
C GLU A 5 18.40 -8.81 22.50
N ASP A 6 18.01 -9.69 21.59
CA ASP A 6 16.68 -10.27 21.34
C ASP A 6 15.44 -9.35 21.34
N GLY A 7 15.19 -8.74 20.17
CA GLY A 7 13.88 -8.16 19.78
C GLY A 7 13.21 -8.90 18.62
N GLY A 8 13.49 -10.20 18.44
CA GLY A 8 12.88 -10.98 17.37
C GLY A 8 11.37 -11.08 17.52
N LEU A 9 10.65 -11.22 16.40
CA LEU A 9 9.23 -11.53 16.28
C LEU A 9 8.95 -12.90 16.92
N ARG A 10 9.02 -12.98 18.26
CA ARG A 10 8.34 -14.04 18.97
C ARG A 10 6.88 -13.85 18.64
N ALA A 11 6.28 -14.93 18.12
CA ALA A 11 4.85 -15.07 17.88
C ALA A 11 4.10 -14.14 18.83
N VAL A 12 3.42 -13.14 18.26
CA VAL A 12 2.57 -12.21 19.01
C VAL A 12 1.81 -13.07 20.01
N PRO A 13 2.03 -12.90 21.33
CA PRO A 13 1.29 -13.68 22.31
C PRO A 13 -0.19 -13.48 21.97
N GLU A 14 -0.99 -14.55 21.99
CA GLU A 14 -2.45 -14.52 21.76
C GLU A 14 -3.24 -13.67 22.79
N ALA A 15 -2.60 -12.69 23.41
CA ALA A 15 -3.19 -11.75 24.35
C ALA A 15 -3.30 -10.37 23.68
N GLU A 16 -4.51 -10.12 23.17
CA GLU A 16 -5.13 -8.79 23.10
C GLU A 16 -4.59 -7.82 22.04
N ALA A 17 -4.64 -8.25 20.77
CA ALA A 17 -4.93 -7.32 19.68
C ALA A 17 -6.37 -6.79 19.87
N ARG A 18 -6.52 -5.73 20.68
CA ARG A 18 -7.77 -4.96 20.77
C ARG A 18 -7.57 -3.63 20.05
N GLN A 19 -7.99 -3.61 18.79
CA GLN A 19 -8.81 -2.53 18.23
C GLN A 19 -9.64 -3.10 17.09
N ASP A 20 -10.90 -2.68 17.04
CA ASP A 20 -12.02 -3.22 16.26
C ASP A 20 -11.81 -3.17 14.73
N ALA A 21 -10.96 -4.04 14.19
CA ALA A 21 -11.11 -4.56 12.84
C ALA A 21 -12.02 -5.80 12.94
N GLY A 22 -13.32 -5.60 12.73
CA GLY A 22 -14.34 -6.64 12.88
C GLY A 22 -13.91 -7.96 12.26
N ASP A 23 -13.82 -9.01 13.08
CA ASP A 23 -13.63 -10.42 12.71
C ASP A 23 -12.84 -10.68 11.42
N VAL A 24 -11.64 -10.08 11.26
CA VAL A 24 -10.66 -10.60 10.30
C VAL A 24 -10.08 -11.87 10.91
N VAL A 25 -10.81 -12.98 10.76
CA VAL A 25 -10.27 -14.32 10.98
C VAL A 25 -9.09 -14.44 10.03
N LEU A 26 -7.88 -14.46 10.56
CA LEU A 26 -6.66 -14.73 9.81
C LEU A 26 -6.74 -16.17 9.29
N ASP A 27 -7.39 -16.37 8.14
CA ASP A 27 -7.40 -17.63 7.39
C ASP A 27 -6.02 -17.81 6.72
N ARG A 28 -4.97 -17.90 7.55
CA ARG A 28 -3.56 -17.89 7.12
C ARG A 28 -2.90 -19.22 7.40
N ALA A 29 -2.30 -19.81 6.37
CA ALA A 29 -1.23 -20.79 6.53
C ALA A 29 0.06 -20.03 6.85
N PHE A 30 0.37 -19.83 8.13
CA PHE A 30 1.67 -19.36 8.58
C PHE A 30 2.66 -20.53 8.62
N ALA A 31 3.83 -20.33 8.03
CA ALA A 31 4.95 -21.24 8.20
C ALA A 31 6.22 -20.44 8.48
N ASP A 32 6.90 -20.79 9.57
CA ASP A 32 8.28 -20.39 9.80
C ASP A 32 9.15 -21.14 8.79
N VAL A 33 9.77 -20.40 7.87
CA VAL A 33 10.63 -20.96 6.84
C VAL A 33 12.04 -20.42 6.97
N GLU A 34 13.01 -21.20 6.51
CA GLU A 34 14.35 -20.67 6.25
C GLU A 34 14.22 -19.50 5.26
N CYS A 35 14.75 -18.35 5.65
CA CYS A 35 14.58 -17.16 4.84
C CYS A 35 15.66 -17.06 3.76
N PRO A 36 15.28 -16.90 2.49
CA PRO A 36 16.27 -16.63 1.45
C PRO A 36 16.98 -15.29 1.70
N GLY A 37 18.30 -15.30 1.85
CA GLY A 37 19.11 -14.10 2.07
C GLY A 37 19.89 -14.14 3.39
N ASP A 38 20.01 -12.99 4.06
CA ASP A 38 20.82 -12.83 5.26
C ASP A 38 20.07 -13.14 6.57
N PHE A 39 18.84 -13.67 6.51
CA PHE A 39 18.01 -13.95 7.68
C PHE A 39 17.94 -15.44 7.98
N LEU A 40 17.82 -15.78 9.25
CA LEU A 40 17.61 -17.15 9.67
C LEU A 40 16.18 -17.63 9.40
N GLN A 41 15.18 -16.76 9.63
CA GLN A 41 13.77 -17.14 9.57
C GLN A 41 12.89 -16.02 9.03
N CYS A 42 11.92 -16.40 8.20
CA CYS A 42 10.86 -15.53 7.71
C CYS A 42 9.49 -16.13 8.00
N ALA A 43 8.51 -15.28 8.27
CA ALA A 43 7.10 -15.64 8.19
C ALA A 43 6.75 -15.76 6.70
N LYS A 44 6.37 -16.97 6.26
CA LYS A 44 5.73 -17.16 4.95
C LYS A 44 4.23 -17.02 5.09
N ILE A 45 3.67 -16.09 4.32
CA ILE A 45 2.24 -15.74 4.37
C ILE A 45 1.69 -15.87 2.95
N VAL A 46 0.71 -16.76 2.76
CA VAL A 46 -0.08 -16.84 1.53
C VAL A 46 -1.34 -16.02 1.73
N VAL A 47 -1.63 -15.12 0.79
CA VAL A 47 -2.76 -14.19 0.86
C VAL A 47 -3.66 -14.38 -0.36
N LYS A 48 -4.98 -14.27 -0.13
CA LYS A 48 -6.01 -14.34 -1.17
C LYS A 48 -6.00 -13.04 -1.98
N TYR A 49 -6.65 -13.06 -3.14
CA TYR A 49 -6.85 -11.87 -3.98
C TYR A 49 -7.47 -10.67 -3.25
N LEU A 50 -8.32 -10.93 -2.24
CA LEU A 50 -8.97 -9.94 -1.40
C LEU A 50 -9.30 -10.57 -0.03
N PRO A 51 -9.20 -9.84 1.10
CA PRO A 51 -9.66 -10.34 2.39
C PRO A 51 -11.18 -10.57 2.41
N ASP A 52 -11.62 -11.54 3.21
CA ASP A 52 -13.05 -11.84 3.35
C ASP A 52 -13.80 -10.63 3.92
N ASN A 53 -14.99 -10.32 3.37
CA ASN A 53 -15.82 -9.16 3.72
C ASN A 53 -15.18 -7.78 3.48
N PHE A 54 -14.09 -7.71 2.72
CA PHE A 54 -13.53 -6.43 2.29
C PHE A 54 -14.27 -5.89 1.07
N THR A 55 -14.56 -4.60 1.04
CA THR A 55 -15.15 -3.91 -0.11
C THR A 55 -14.12 -2.98 -0.72
N THR A 56 -14.06 -2.94 -2.04
CA THR A 56 -13.14 -2.06 -2.76
C THR A 56 -13.91 -1.12 -3.67
N GLY A 57 -13.21 -0.10 -4.18
CA GLY A 57 -13.82 0.92 -5.01
C GLY A 57 -14.54 2.01 -4.19
N PRO A 58 -15.15 3.00 -4.86
CA PRO A 58 -15.22 3.16 -6.32
C PRO A 58 -13.84 3.43 -6.94
N TYR A 59 -13.64 3.03 -8.21
CA TYR A 59 -12.42 3.27 -8.97
C TYR A 59 -12.68 4.32 -10.06
N CYS A 60 -12.81 3.92 -11.32
CA CYS A 60 -13.18 4.81 -12.40
C CYS A 60 -14.68 5.15 -12.34
N PRO A 61 -15.07 6.43 -12.44
CA PRO A 61 -16.47 6.79 -12.60
C PRO A 61 -16.96 6.42 -14.01
N ASP A 62 -18.24 6.07 -14.16
CA ASP A 62 -18.83 5.79 -15.48
C ASP A 62 -18.89 7.04 -16.37
N THR A 63 -19.23 8.19 -15.78
CA THR A 63 -19.41 9.46 -16.49
C THR A 63 -18.76 10.65 -15.77
N LEU A 64 -18.61 11.78 -16.47
CA LEU A 64 -18.13 13.04 -15.90
C LEU A 64 -19.00 13.60 -14.76
N SER A 65 -20.25 13.12 -14.61
CA SER A 65 -21.14 13.52 -13.52
C SER A 65 -21.02 12.63 -12.28
N ASP A 66 -20.38 11.47 -12.40
CA ASP A 66 -20.15 10.56 -11.29
C ASP A 66 -18.84 10.93 -10.56
N VAL A 67 -18.67 10.35 -9.38
CA VAL A 67 -17.45 10.51 -8.57
C VAL A 67 -16.83 9.13 -8.40
N GLY A 68 -15.61 8.99 -8.90
CA GLY A 68 -14.79 7.80 -8.70
C GLY A 68 -13.99 7.90 -7.40
N GLY A 69 -12.96 7.07 -7.31
CA GLY A 69 -12.00 7.12 -6.22
C GLY A 69 -11.05 8.31 -6.33
N ILE A 70 -9.75 8.04 -6.21
CA ILE A 70 -8.71 9.07 -6.17
C ILE A 70 -7.57 8.76 -7.15
N CYS A 71 -6.74 9.77 -7.42
CA CYS A 71 -5.47 9.61 -8.11
C CYS A 71 -4.42 10.59 -7.59
N ASP A 72 -3.15 10.19 -7.65
CA ASP A 72 -2.03 11.11 -7.54
C ASP A 72 -1.66 11.61 -8.94
N TRP A 73 -2.05 12.85 -9.25
CA TRP A 73 -1.79 13.45 -10.55
C TRP A 73 -0.38 14.01 -10.59
N ASP A 74 0.41 13.61 -11.59
CA ASP A 74 1.82 13.98 -11.72
C ASP A 74 2.08 15.06 -12.79
N GLY A 75 1.02 15.64 -13.37
CA GLY A 75 1.08 16.67 -14.41
C GLY A 75 1.19 18.10 -13.89
N GLU A 76 0.71 19.06 -14.69
CA GLU A 76 0.60 20.45 -14.23
C GLU A 76 -0.43 20.52 -13.10
N ASN A 77 -0.12 21.26 -12.03
CA ASN A 77 -0.86 21.22 -10.76
C ASN A 77 -0.88 19.79 -10.17
N ALA A 78 0.29 19.18 -10.03
CA ALA A 78 0.43 17.87 -9.42
C ALA A 78 -0.11 17.84 -7.98
N GLY A 79 -0.67 16.71 -7.59
CA GLY A 79 -1.24 16.48 -6.27
C GLY A 79 -2.32 15.40 -6.26
N LEU A 80 -2.87 15.17 -5.07
CA LEU A 80 -3.97 14.24 -4.87
C LEU A 80 -5.29 14.83 -5.37
N TYR A 81 -6.07 14.06 -6.11
CA TYR A 81 -7.39 14.46 -6.61
C TYR A 81 -8.43 13.37 -6.41
N GLN A 82 -9.67 13.79 -6.14
CA GLN A 82 -10.86 12.96 -6.38
C GLN A 82 -11.11 12.87 -7.89
N LEU A 83 -11.44 11.69 -8.38
CA LEU A 83 -11.85 11.46 -9.77
C LEU A 83 -13.27 11.98 -10.00
N ASN A 84 -13.42 13.29 -10.14
CA ASN A 84 -14.70 13.97 -10.36
C ASN A 84 -14.66 14.88 -11.61
N GLY A 85 -15.80 15.46 -11.96
CA GLY A 85 -15.92 16.30 -13.16
C GLY A 85 -14.95 17.51 -13.21
N ASP A 86 -14.47 18.02 -12.08
CA ASP A 86 -13.50 19.13 -12.09
C ASP A 86 -12.08 18.64 -12.36
N PHE A 87 -11.71 17.48 -11.82
CA PHE A 87 -10.47 16.80 -12.17
C PHE A 87 -10.41 16.48 -13.67
N TRP A 88 -11.46 15.91 -14.25
CA TRP A 88 -11.49 15.54 -15.67
C TRP A 88 -11.36 16.75 -16.60
N LYS A 89 -12.04 17.86 -16.29
CA LYS A 89 -11.87 19.13 -17.02
C LYS A 89 -10.44 19.66 -16.91
N MET A 90 -9.83 19.54 -15.73
CA MET A 90 -8.46 19.99 -15.48
C MET A 90 -7.48 19.23 -16.37
N VAL A 91 -7.51 17.89 -16.39
CA VAL A 91 -6.60 17.11 -17.22
C VAL A 91 -6.87 17.26 -18.72
N GLU A 92 -8.12 17.50 -19.13
CA GLU A 92 -8.46 17.83 -20.52
C GLU A 92 -7.77 19.12 -20.98
N THR A 93 -7.74 20.15 -20.13
CA THR A 93 -7.04 21.42 -20.42
C THR A 93 -5.53 21.23 -20.58
N GLN A 94 -4.99 20.14 -20.04
CA GLN A 94 -3.58 19.75 -20.16
C GLN A 94 -3.33 18.81 -21.35
N GLY A 95 -4.36 18.49 -22.13
CA GLY A 95 -4.25 17.69 -23.35
C GLY A 95 -4.52 16.19 -23.16
N TYR A 96 -5.08 15.77 -22.02
CA TYR A 96 -5.45 14.37 -21.77
C TYR A 96 -6.96 14.16 -21.98
N ALA A 97 -7.33 13.31 -22.94
CA ALA A 97 -8.72 13.07 -23.31
C ALA A 97 -9.23 11.75 -22.71
N PHE A 98 -9.68 11.78 -21.45
CA PHE A 98 -10.17 10.60 -20.72
C PHE A 98 -11.65 10.29 -20.92
N CYS A 99 -12.40 11.11 -21.65
CA CYS A 99 -13.82 10.88 -21.90
C CYS A 99 -14.19 11.03 -23.38
N ASP A 100 -15.31 10.42 -23.78
CA ASP A 100 -15.89 10.60 -25.09
C ASP A 100 -16.75 11.89 -25.18
N ALA A 101 -17.32 12.14 -26.37
CA ALA A 101 -18.14 13.33 -26.62
C ALA A 101 -19.48 13.34 -25.86
N ASP A 102 -19.93 12.19 -25.36
CA ASP A 102 -21.14 12.04 -24.56
C ASP A 102 -20.85 12.16 -23.05
N GLY A 103 -19.58 12.27 -22.66
CA GLY A 103 -19.13 12.40 -21.28
C GLY A 103 -18.95 11.08 -20.55
N ASN A 104 -18.87 9.96 -21.28
CA ASN A 104 -18.51 8.66 -20.69
C ASN A 104 -16.99 8.59 -20.50
N ILE A 105 -16.53 8.08 -19.37
CA ILE A 105 -15.10 7.87 -19.13
C ILE A 105 -14.60 6.67 -19.94
N ASN A 106 -13.43 6.82 -20.56
CA ASN A 106 -12.73 5.76 -21.26
C ASN A 106 -12.13 4.82 -20.20
N ILE A 107 -12.85 3.76 -19.82
CA ILE A 107 -12.37 2.75 -18.86
C ILE A 107 -11.70 1.61 -19.63
N ALA A 108 -10.51 1.20 -19.20
CA ALA A 108 -9.78 0.08 -19.77
C ALA A 108 -9.24 -0.87 -18.69
N ASP A 109 -9.37 -2.18 -18.94
CA ASP A 109 -8.76 -3.20 -18.08
C ASP A 109 -7.30 -3.45 -18.53
N PRO A 110 -6.30 -3.08 -17.72
CA PRO A 110 -4.89 -3.26 -18.05
C PRO A 110 -4.49 -4.74 -18.20
N ALA A 111 -5.29 -5.68 -17.69
CA ALA A 111 -5.07 -7.11 -17.85
C ALA A 111 -5.33 -7.61 -19.28
N THR A 112 -6.09 -6.85 -20.09
CA THR A 112 -6.49 -7.24 -21.45
C THR A 112 -5.50 -6.83 -22.53
N GLY A 113 -4.45 -6.09 -22.15
CA GLY A 113 -3.40 -5.61 -23.04
C GLY A 113 -3.36 -4.08 -23.15
N PRO A 114 -2.52 -3.53 -24.04
CA PRO A 114 -2.36 -2.10 -24.18
C PRO A 114 -3.63 -1.44 -24.73
N SER A 115 -4.09 -0.40 -24.06
CA SER A 115 -5.14 0.49 -24.53
C SER A 115 -4.53 1.65 -25.36
N SER A 116 -5.32 2.20 -26.29
CA SER A 116 -4.96 3.40 -27.03
C SER A 116 -5.58 4.64 -26.40
N GLY A 117 -4.94 5.80 -26.53
CA GLY A 117 -5.45 7.05 -25.98
C GLY A 117 -5.31 7.14 -24.46
N ASN A 118 -6.08 8.03 -23.84
CA ASN A 118 -6.09 8.20 -22.39
C ASN A 118 -7.25 7.43 -21.77
N ASN A 119 -6.93 6.50 -20.88
CA ASN A 119 -7.92 5.64 -20.23
C ASN A 119 -7.73 5.69 -18.71
N CYS A 120 -8.85 5.70 -18.01
CA CYS A 120 -8.91 5.36 -16.60
C CYS A 120 -8.79 3.83 -16.49
N LEU A 121 -7.81 3.34 -15.73
CA LEU A 121 -7.51 1.92 -15.63
C LEU A 121 -8.24 1.30 -14.44
N GLU A 122 -8.94 0.22 -14.70
CA GLU A 122 -9.65 -0.56 -13.69
C GLU A 122 -9.57 -2.04 -14.08
N ALA A 123 -8.80 -2.82 -13.32
CA ALA A 123 -8.60 -4.24 -13.58
C ALA A 123 -9.70 -5.10 -12.94
N GLY A 124 -10.07 -6.19 -13.62
CA GLY A 124 -10.98 -7.18 -13.05
C GLY A 124 -10.32 -8.06 -11.99
N GLU A 125 -11.11 -8.49 -11.01
CA GLU A 125 -10.68 -9.46 -9.99
C GLU A 125 -10.52 -10.88 -10.55
N ASP A 126 -9.49 -11.60 -10.09
CA ASP A 126 -9.39 -13.05 -10.17
C ASP A 126 -9.51 -13.64 -8.76
N THR A 127 -10.70 -14.16 -8.44
CA THR A 127 -10.99 -14.77 -7.13
C THR A 127 -10.10 -15.96 -6.77
N LYS A 128 -9.30 -16.48 -7.71
CA LYS A 128 -8.33 -17.56 -7.49
C LYS A 128 -6.89 -17.06 -7.38
N ALA A 129 -6.64 -15.76 -7.55
CA ALA A 129 -5.32 -15.20 -7.40
C ALA A 129 -4.85 -15.35 -5.96
N GLU A 130 -3.59 -15.76 -5.82
CA GLU A 130 -2.90 -15.86 -4.54
C GLU A 130 -1.53 -15.21 -4.67
N GLN A 131 -1.11 -14.55 -3.61
CA GLN A 131 0.22 -13.98 -3.48
C GLN A 131 0.92 -14.60 -2.28
N THR A 132 2.24 -14.60 -2.30
CA THR A 132 3.08 -15.06 -1.19
C THR A 132 4.01 -13.95 -0.77
N ALA A 133 3.97 -13.61 0.52
CA ALA A 133 4.86 -12.69 1.20
C ALA A 133 5.82 -13.45 2.13
N LEU A 134 7.07 -12.98 2.19
CA LEU A 134 8.08 -13.38 3.16
C LEU A 134 8.50 -12.15 3.96
N ILE A 135 8.29 -12.20 5.28
CA ILE A 135 8.64 -11.11 6.19
C ILE A 135 9.69 -11.63 7.18
N PRO A 136 10.89 -11.03 7.27
CA PRO A 136 11.88 -11.38 8.28
C PRO A 136 11.31 -11.31 9.69
N LEU A 137 11.46 -12.39 10.46
CA LEU A 137 11.07 -12.41 11.88
C LEU A 137 12.01 -11.56 12.74
N VAL A 138 13.25 -11.35 12.29
CA VAL A 138 14.23 -10.53 13.00
C VAL A 138 14.80 -9.55 11.99
N PRO A 139 14.35 -8.29 11.99
CA PRO A 139 14.83 -7.28 11.06
C PRO A 139 16.33 -7.05 11.23
N VAL A 140 17.04 -6.88 10.11
CA VAL A 140 18.47 -6.60 10.10
C VAL A 140 18.70 -5.29 9.38
N LYS A 141 19.30 -4.33 10.09
CA LYS A 141 19.67 -3.03 9.52
C LYS A 141 20.63 -3.22 8.33
N ALA A 142 20.27 -2.65 7.18
CA ALA A 142 21.10 -2.67 5.99
C ALA A 142 22.28 -1.68 6.11
N ALA A 143 23.29 -1.85 5.26
CA ALA A 143 24.42 -0.93 5.18
C ALA A 143 24.01 0.47 4.65
N ALA A 144 22.95 0.53 3.84
CA ALA A 144 22.34 1.75 3.32
C ALA A 144 20.84 1.49 3.08
N PRO A 145 19.97 2.52 3.21
CA PRO A 145 18.55 2.34 2.95
C PRO A 145 18.23 2.03 1.48
N THR A 146 17.19 1.25 1.27
CA THR A 146 16.61 0.96 -0.05
C THR A 146 15.50 1.97 -0.33
N GLN A 147 15.67 2.80 -1.37
CA GLN A 147 14.66 3.77 -1.77
C GLN A 147 13.43 3.08 -2.37
N LEU A 148 12.24 3.47 -1.92
CA LEU A 148 10.97 2.97 -2.42
C LEU A 148 10.57 3.77 -3.68
N ILE A 149 11.11 3.34 -4.82
CA ILE A 149 10.79 3.90 -6.15
C ILE A 149 9.52 3.25 -6.75
N THR A 150 9.10 3.67 -7.95
CA THR A 150 7.96 3.08 -8.68
C THR A 150 7.97 1.54 -8.64
N PHE A 151 6.84 0.93 -8.28
CA PHE A 151 6.65 -0.51 -8.05
C PHE A 151 7.46 -1.15 -6.90
N ALA A 152 8.10 -0.37 -6.04
CA ALA A 152 8.85 -0.94 -4.93
C ALA A 152 7.91 -1.68 -3.97
N GLN A 153 8.39 -2.81 -3.47
CA GLN A 153 7.67 -3.64 -2.51
C GLN A 153 7.81 -2.99 -1.14
N VAL A 154 6.72 -2.49 -0.56
CA VAL A 154 6.75 -1.77 0.72
C VAL A 154 6.57 -2.75 1.86
N GLY A 155 5.44 -3.49 1.86
CA GLY A 155 5.14 -4.42 2.95
C GLY A 155 3.82 -5.15 2.79
N LEU A 156 3.37 -5.73 3.90
CA LEU A 156 2.10 -6.42 4.04
C LEU A 156 1.34 -5.88 5.26
N ALA A 157 0.12 -5.43 5.03
CA ALA A 157 -0.75 -4.94 6.09
C ALA A 157 -1.23 -6.07 7.01
N LEU A 158 -1.66 -5.70 8.22
CA LEU A 158 -2.27 -6.64 9.15
C LEU A 158 -3.52 -7.32 8.55
N THR A 159 -4.21 -6.65 7.62
CA THR A 159 -5.36 -7.17 6.86
C THR A 159 -4.99 -8.16 5.75
N SER A 160 -3.71 -8.51 5.59
CA SER A 160 -3.19 -9.34 4.49
C SER A 160 -3.19 -8.67 3.11
N ILE A 161 -3.42 -7.36 3.03
CA ILE A 161 -3.32 -6.60 1.78
C ILE A 161 -1.87 -6.17 1.59
N SER A 162 -1.28 -6.48 0.44
CA SER A 162 0.07 -6.05 0.09
C SER A 162 0.13 -4.57 -0.25
N ILE A 163 1.28 -3.95 0.01
CA ILE A 163 1.50 -2.51 -0.16
C ILE A 163 2.69 -2.31 -1.11
N PHE A 164 2.49 -1.47 -2.11
CA PHE A 164 3.52 -1.11 -3.09
C PHE A 164 3.65 0.40 -3.18
N ALA A 165 4.85 0.85 -3.54
CA ALA A 165 5.08 2.25 -3.88
C ALA A 165 4.39 2.60 -5.20
N ASP A 166 4.51 3.85 -5.60
CA ASP A 166 3.73 4.46 -6.67
C ASP A 166 3.79 3.72 -8.02
N ALA A 167 2.75 3.93 -8.84
CA ALA A 167 2.61 3.38 -10.18
C ALA A 167 3.37 4.24 -11.23
N PRO A 168 3.47 3.80 -12.50
CA PRO A 168 4.10 4.60 -13.54
C PRO A 168 3.32 5.88 -13.81
N SER A 169 4.08 6.96 -14.01
CA SER A 169 3.61 8.28 -14.44
C SER A 169 2.55 8.22 -15.55
N VAL A 170 1.43 8.92 -15.35
CA VAL A 170 0.36 9.07 -16.36
C VAL A 170 0.88 9.83 -17.57
N LEU A 171 1.79 10.78 -17.37
CA LEU A 171 2.43 11.52 -18.46
C LEU A 171 3.25 10.61 -19.40
N THR A 172 3.68 9.45 -18.89
CA THR A 172 4.47 8.48 -19.67
C THR A 172 3.56 7.46 -20.37
N THR A 173 2.55 6.94 -19.67
CA THR A 173 1.71 5.84 -20.16
C THR A 173 0.49 6.33 -20.92
N GLY A 174 0.08 7.58 -20.71
CA GLY A 174 -1.20 8.13 -21.11
C GLY A 174 -2.39 7.57 -20.33
N ASN A 175 -2.19 6.61 -19.43
CA ASN A 175 -3.25 5.91 -18.73
C ASN A 175 -3.17 6.19 -17.22
N LEU A 176 -4.33 6.45 -16.62
CA LEU A 176 -4.45 6.80 -15.21
C LEU A 176 -4.84 5.54 -14.42
N PRO A 177 -3.98 5.02 -13.53
CA PRO A 177 -4.38 3.97 -12.60
C PRO A 177 -5.29 4.57 -11.53
N ALA A 178 -6.58 4.23 -11.57
CA ALA A 178 -7.51 4.71 -10.56
C ALA A 178 -7.33 3.94 -9.26
N LEU A 179 -7.23 4.67 -8.15
CA LEU A 179 -7.26 4.12 -6.81
C LEU A 179 -8.66 4.29 -6.24
N ASP A 180 -9.08 3.40 -5.35
CA ASP A 180 -10.24 3.66 -4.51
C ASP A 180 -9.93 4.68 -3.41
N ASN A 181 -10.96 5.08 -2.67
CA ASN A 181 -10.81 6.06 -1.59
C ASN A 181 -9.89 5.59 -0.45
N CYS A 182 -9.52 4.31 -0.39
CA CYS A 182 -8.54 3.80 0.56
C CYS A 182 -7.14 3.66 -0.05
N GLY A 183 -6.93 4.21 -1.26
CA GLY A 183 -5.64 4.27 -1.93
C GLY A 183 -5.19 2.93 -2.51
N GLY A 184 -6.11 2.04 -2.89
CA GLY A 184 -5.74 0.77 -3.53
C GLY A 184 -6.52 0.45 -4.78
N HIS A 185 -6.07 -0.58 -5.50
CA HIS A 185 -6.71 -1.06 -6.72
C HIS A 185 -6.38 -2.53 -7.01
N ILE A 186 -7.06 -3.09 -8.02
CA ILE A 186 -6.79 -4.44 -8.51
C ILE A 186 -5.57 -4.41 -9.45
N ASP A 187 -4.57 -5.26 -9.18
CA ASP A 187 -3.43 -5.54 -10.04
C ASP A 187 -3.89 -6.26 -11.33
N PRO A 188 -3.19 -6.12 -12.47
CA PRO A 188 -3.51 -6.88 -13.70
C PRO A 188 -3.49 -8.41 -13.54
N GLY A 189 -2.91 -8.93 -12.46
CA GLY A 189 -2.95 -10.32 -12.02
C GLY A 189 -4.20 -10.70 -11.22
N GLY A 190 -5.13 -9.76 -10.99
CA GLY A 190 -6.47 -9.99 -10.44
C GLY A 190 -6.59 -9.90 -8.91
N TRP A 191 -5.65 -9.25 -8.22
CA TRP A 191 -5.64 -9.16 -6.75
C TRP A 191 -5.47 -7.72 -6.27
N TYR A 192 -6.06 -7.41 -5.11
CA TYR A 192 -6.12 -6.07 -4.56
C TYR A 192 -4.87 -5.69 -3.76
N HIS A 193 -4.41 -4.45 -3.90
CA HIS A 193 -3.30 -3.90 -3.13
C HIS A 193 -3.43 -2.40 -2.90
N TRP A 194 -2.67 -1.90 -1.92
CA TRP A 194 -2.62 -0.49 -1.57
C TRP A 194 -1.34 0.19 -2.06
N HIS A 195 -1.47 1.49 -2.33
CA HIS A 195 -0.40 2.45 -2.52
C HIS A 195 -0.36 3.49 -1.39
N ALA A 196 -1.05 3.23 -0.29
CA ALA A 196 -1.24 4.14 0.82
C ALA A 196 -1.33 3.40 2.15
N THR A 197 -1.07 4.13 3.24
CA THR A 197 -1.46 3.71 4.60
C THR A 197 -2.96 3.93 4.74
N ALA A 198 -3.77 2.95 4.32
CA ALA A 198 -5.22 3.07 4.20
C ALA A 198 -5.97 3.34 5.52
N THR A 199 -5.40 2.93 6.66
CA THR A 199 -5.96 3.22 7.99
C THR A 199 -5.56 4.60 8.51
N ASP A 200 -4.92 5.44 7.70
CA ASP A 200 -4.53 6.81 8.06
C ASP A 200 -4.54 7.78 6.85
N ILE A 201 -5.23 7.41 5.78
CA ILE A 201 -5.23 8.15 4.51
C ILE A 201 -6.07 9.43 4.57
N GLU A 202 -7.08 9.47 5.45
CA GLU A 202 -7.96 10.64 5.55
C GLU A 202 -7.25 11.89 6.09
N ILE A 203 -6.10 11.74 6.74
CA ILE A 203 -5.22 12.88 7.06
C ILE A 203 -4.76 13.57 5.77
N SER A 204 -4.34 12.81 4.77
CA SER A 204 -3.94 13.37 3.46
C SER A 204 -5.12 14.02 2.75
N PHE A 205 -6.33 13.45 2.83
CA PHE A 205 -7.53 14.08 2.27
C PHE A 205 -7.81 15.43 2.92
N LYS A 206 -7.67 15.52 4.24
CA LYS A 206 -7.89 16.77 4.98
C LYS A 206 -6.86 17.85 4.62
N GLU A 207 -5.59 17.50 4.50
CA GLU A 207 -4.52 18.45 4.12
C GLU A 207 -4.70 18.96 2.67
N GLU A 208 -5.12 18.08 1.76
CA GLU A 208 -5.30 18.40 0.34
C GLU A 208 -6.72 18.92 0.00
N GLY A 209 -7.65 18.91 0.96
CA GLY A 209 -9.03 19.36 0.77
C GLY A 209 -9.89 18.44 -0.11
N ILE A 210 -9.62 17.14 -0.07
CA ILE A 210 -10.34 16.09 -0.79
C ILE A 210 -11.54 15.60 0.02
N ASP A 211 -12.70 15.46 -0.63
CA ASP A 211 -13.95 14.98 -0.04
C ASP A 211 -14.16 13.48 -0.37
N ALA A 212 -13.26 12.66 0.17
CA ALA A 212 -13.28 11.20 0.06
C ALA A 212 -13.42 10.56 1.46
N ASP A 213 -14.07 9.39 1.51
CA ASP A 213 -14.23 8.57 2.70
C ASP A 213 -13.54 7.23 2.47
N CYS A 214 -12.47 6.95 3.22
CA CYS A 214 -11.92 5.60 3.27
C CYS A 214 -12.71 4.87 4.34
N HIS A 215 -13.73 4.12 3.91
CA HIS A 215 -14.68 3.36 4.74
C HIS A 215 -14.07 2.46 5.86
N LEU A 216 -12.75 2.33 5.92
CA LEU A 216 -12.00 1.66 6.98
C LEU A 216 -11.84 2.57 8.19
N THR A 217 -11.78 1.96 9.37
CA THR A 217 -11.46 2.68 10.61
C THR A 217 -10.09 3.37 10.50
N GLN A 218 -10.09 4.70 10.61
CA GLN A 218 -8.87 5.51 10.62
C GLN A 218 -8.26 5.58 12.03
N SER A 219 -6.96 5.35 12.15
CA SER A 219 -6.19 5.39 13.39
C SER A 219 -4.73 5.79 13.11
N PRO A 220 -4.36 7.07 13.33
CA PRO A 220 -3.02 7.57 13.01
C PRO A 220 -1.89 6.98 13.87
N GLY A 221 -2.20 6.38 15.02
CA GLY A 221 -1.21 5.78 15.92
C GLY A 221 -1.18 4.25 15.88
N ALA A 222 -2.00 3.61 15.03
CA ALA A 222 -2.09 2.16 14.98
C ALA A 222 -0.96 1.52 14.17
N LEU A 223 -0.57 0.31 14.57
CA LEU A 223 0.24 -0.57 13.74
C LEU A 223 -0.56 -0.94 12.48
N PHE A 224 -0.06 -0.52 11.32
CA PHE A 224 -0.73 -0.73 10.04
C PHE A 224 -0.22 -2.00 9.33
N ALA A 225 1.10 -2.15 9.28
CA ALA A 225 1.75 -3.16 8.44
C ALA A 225 3.12 -3.57 8.97
N TYR A 226 3.69 -4.59 8.35
CA TYR A 226 5.11 -4.90 8.42
C TYR A 226 5.73 -4.67 7.04
N ALA A 227 6.82 -3.90 7.00
CA ALA A 227 7.62 -3.75 5.79
C ALA A 227 8.27 -5.08 5.39
N PHE A 228 8.64 -5.25 4.13
CA PHE A 228 9.30 -6.48 3.66
C PHE A 228 10.73 -6.67 4.20
N ASP A 229 11.28 -5.67 4.90
CA ASP A 229 12.50 -5.80 5.70
C ASP A 229 12.26 -6.26 7.15
N GLY A 230 10.98 -6.45 7.52
CA GLY A 230 10.50 -6.95 8.80
C GLY A 230 10.20 -5.88 9.85
N TYR A 231 10.52 -4.60 9.60
CA TYR A 231 10.21 -3.54 10.57
C TYR A 231 8.72 -3.16 10.51
N PRO A 232 8.10 -2.78 11.64
CA PRO A 232 6.72 -2.30 11.67
C PRO A 232 6.54 -0.97 10.93
N ILE A 233 5.34 -0.75 10.39
CA ILE A 233 4.87 0.52 9.82
C ILE A 233 3.62 0.94 10.61
N TYR A 234 3.68 2.09 11.26
CA TYR A 234 2.55 2.73 11.94
C TYR A 234 1.96 3.85 11.07
N GLY A 235 0.79 4.35 11.46
CA GLY A 235 0.28 5.62 10.93
C GLY A 235 1.18 6.82 11.27
N SER A 236 0.70 8.02 10.98
CA SER A 236 1.49 9.26 11.03
C SER A 236 1.75 9.79 12.43
N ALA A 237 1.19 9.16 13.47
CA ALA A 237 1.28 9.58 14.86
C ALA A 237 1.87 8.49 15.76
N GLU A 238 2.30 8.90 16.94
CA GLU A 238 2.58 8.00 18.05
C GLU A 238 1.28 7.36 18.58
N ALA A 239 1.41 6.29 19.37
CA ALA A 239 0.26 5.62 19.99
C ALA A 239 -0.56 6.54 20.92
N ASP A 240 0.03 7.62 21.45
CA ASP A 240 -0.67 8.62 22.27
C ASP A 240 -1.26 9.78 21.45
N GLY A 241 -1.11 9.74 20.12
CA GLY A 241 -1.59 10.74 19.17
C GLY A 241 -0.67 11.95 18.99
N SER A 242 0.50 11.98 19.64
CA SER A 242 1.50 13.01 19.38
C SER A 242 2.20 12.79 18.03
N ALA A 243 2.77 13.86 17.47
CA ALA A 243 3.55 13.75 16.25
C ALA A 243 4.90 13.05 16.57
N PRO A 244 5.35 12.09 15.75
CA PRO A 244 6.62 11.42 15.96
C PRO A 244 7.77 12.42 15.84
N ALA A 245 8.74 12.28 16.73
CA ALA A 245 9.94 13.10 16.77
C ALA A 245 11.17 12.28 16.37
N ASP A 246 12.23 12.98 15.96
CA ASP A 246 13.53 12.37 15.65
C ASP A 246 13.48 11.28 14.56
N LEU A 247 12.57 11.45 13.59
CA LEU A 247 12.50 10.60 12.41
C LEU A 247 13.78 10.71 11.56
N ASP A 248 14.24 9.58 11.06
CA ASP A 248 15.33 9.48 10.10
C ASP A 248 14.87 9.76 8.65
N GLU A 249 15.77 9.58 7.69
CA GLU A 249 15.50 9.85 6.27
C GLU A 249 14.44 8.93 5.65
N CYS A 250 14.12 7.80 6.29
CA CYS A 250 13.07 6.87 5.88
C CYS A 250 11.76 7.06 6.66
N SER A 251 11.63 8.18 7.39
CA SER A 251 10.48 8.45 8.26
C SER A 251 10.32 7.41 9.37
N GLY A 252 11.43 6.84 9.86
CA GLY A 252 11.41 5.90 10.98
C GLY A 252 12.27 6.32 12.16
N HIS A 253 12.06 5.69 13.30
CA HIS A 253 12.85 5.91 14.51
C HIS A 253 12.79 4.69 15.45
N PHE A 254 13.54 4.71 16.56
CA PHE A 254 13.45 3.68 17.60
C PHE A 254 12.71 4.23 18.82
N ALA A 255 11.55 3.66 19.13
CA ALA A 255 10.77 4.01 20.32
C ALA A 255 9.97 2.81 20.84
N VAL A 256 9.40 2.97 22.04
CA VAL A 256 8.51 1.98 22.67
C VAL A 256 7.11 2.15 22.10
N THR A 257 6.49 1.04 21.71
CA THR A 257 5.09 1.00 21.25
C THR A 257 4.28 0.02 22.11
N PRO A 258 2.94 0.03 22.02
CA PRO A 258 2.10 -0.95 22.74
C PRO A 258 2.50 -2.41 22.44
N GLU A 259 2.83 -2.72 21.19
CA GLU A 259 3.22 -4.04 20.71
C GLU A 259 4.66 -4.39 21.06
N TYR A 260 5.53 -3.37 21.23
CA TYR A 260 6.95 -3.51 21.55
C TYR A 260 7.35 -2.72 22.80
N PRO A 261 7.00 -3.20 24.02
CA PRO A 261 7.34 -2.53 25.28
C PRO A 261 8.85 -2.34 25.53
N GLY A 262 9.69 -3.15 24.87
CA GLY A 262 11.15 -3.05 24.91
C GLY A 262 11.75 -2.06 23.90
N GLY A 263 10.91 -1.46 23.05
CA GLY A 263 11.34 -0.62 21.95
C GLY A 263 11.62 -1.40 20.67
N VAL A 264 11.30 -0.77 19.53
CA VAL A 264 11.58 -1.30 18.19
C VAL A 264 11.84 -0.13 17.25
N TYR A 265 12.70 -0.33 16.26
CA TYR A 265 12.75 0.59 15.13
C TYR A 265 11.49 0.38 14.27
N HIS A 266 10.81 1.44 13.90
CA HIS A 266 9.61 1.38 13.07
C HIS A 266 9.47 2.62 12.20
N TYR A 267 8.70 2.50 11.12
CA TYR A 267 8.36 3.59 10.21
C TYR A 267 7.02 4.22 10.58
N HIS A 268 6.86 5.48 10.21
CA HIS A 268 5.57 6.17 10.22
C HIS A 268 5.13 6.49 8.80
N ALA A 269 3.81 6.43 8.57
CA ALA A 269 3.17 7.05 7.43
C ALA A 269 3.49 8.56 7.38
N SER A 270 3.65 9.11 6.17
CA SER A 270 3.75 10.56 6.00
C SER A 270 2.36 11.20 6.05
N LEU A 271 2.29 12.53 6.18
CA LEU A 271 1.00 13.25 6.20
C LEU A 271 0.43 13.50 4.80
N THR A 272 1.23 13.27 3.76
CA THR A 272 0.91 13.58 2.36
C THR A 272 0.84 12.31 1.54
N PHE A 273 -0.15 12.18 0.66
CA PHE A 273 -0.24 11.03 -0.26
C PHE A 273 1.07 10.87 -1.06
N PRO A 274 1.57 9.65 -1.31
CA PRO A 274 1.03 8.32 -0.97
C PRO A 274 1.12 7.88 0.50
N ASN A 275 1.34 8.76 1.48
CA ASN A 275 1.35 8.48 2.94
C ASN A 275 2.08 7.18 3.37
N LEU A 276 3.16 6.85 2.67
CA LEU A 276 4.02 5.70 2.90
C LEU A 276 5.44 6.15 3.26
N PRO A 277 6.25 5.28 3.90
CA PRO A 277 7.68 5.51 4.05
C PRO A 277 8.37 5.68 2.68
N THR A 278 9.41 6.51 2.61
CA THR A 278 10.16 6.79 1.36
C THR A 278 11.28 5.78 1.11
N CYS A 279 11.73 5.08 2.14
CA CYS A 279 12.74 4.04 2.05
C CYS A 279 12.60 2.98 3.15
N LEU A 280 13.31 1.87 2.96
CA LEU A 280 13.48 0.80 3.94
C LEU A 280 14.92 0.80 4.46
N THR A 281 15.10 0.91 5.78
CA THR A 281 16.41 0.86 6.47
C THR A 281 16.95 -0.56 6.64
N GLY A 282 16.07 -1.57 6.59
CA GLY A 282 16.43 -2.97 6.75
C GLY A 282 16.77 -3.65 5.43
N THR A 283 17.28 -4.87 5.55
CA THR A 283 17.43 -5.78 4.42
C THR A 283 16.10 -6.52 4.22
N SER A 284 15.69 -6.78 2.98
CA SER A 284 14.52 -7.63 2.68
C SER A 284 14.93 -9.04 2.30
N ALA A 285 14.02 -10.01 2.50
CA ALA A 285 14.20 -11.37 2.00
C ALA A 285 14.36 -11.37 0.47
N ASN A 286 15.19 -12.27 -0.06
CA ASN A 286 15.24 -12.48 -1.51
C ASN A 286 13.89 -13.02 -1.98
N ASN A 287 13.30 -12.38 -2.99
CA ASN A 287 11.94 -12.65 -3.46
C ASN A 287 10.90 -12.53 -2.32
N ALA A 288 10.98 -11.44 -1.55
CA ALA A 288 10.05 -11.15 -0.44
C ALA A 288 8.57 -11.20 -0.85
N PHE A 289 8.27 -11.00 -2.13
CA PHE A 289 6.91 -11.12 -2.66
C PHE A 289 6.90 -11.85 -4.02
N SER A 290 5.87 -12.68 -4.22
CA SER A 290 5.59 -13.35 -5.50
C SER A 290 4.10 -13.59 -5.69
N SER A 291 3.66 -13.68 -6.95
CA SER A 291 2.29 -14.00 -7.34
C SER A 291 2.27 -15.19 -8.30
N ALA A 292 1.24 -16.03 -8.20
CA ALA A 292 1.01 -17.12 -9.14
C ALA A 292 0.35 -16.66 -10.46
N ALA A 293 -0.05 -15.38 -10.55
CA ALA A 293 -0.67 -14.80 -11.73
C ALA A 293 0.28 -14.81 -12.94
N GLN A 294 -0.30 -14.74 -14.15
CA GLN A 294 0.48 -14.73 -15.39
C GLN A 294 1.13 -13.38 -15.71
N GLN A 295 0.66 -12.31 -15.06
CA GLN A 295 1.07 -10.93 -15.25
C GLN A 295 0.83 -10.14 -13.96
N GLY A 296 1.22 -8.87 -13.96
CA GLY A 296 1.13 -8.01 -12.78
C GLY A 296 2.33 -8.17 -11.85
N ILE A 297 2.26 -7.51 -10.68
CA ILE A 297 3.38 -7.44 -9.75
C ILE A 297 3.68 -8.83 -9.17
N GLY A 298 4.95 -9.21 -9.14
CA GLY A 298 5.39 -10.50 -8.59
C GLY A 298 5.12 -11.73 -9.46
N ALA A 299 4.52 -11.57 -10.65
CA ALA A 299 4.35 -12.66 -11.60
C ALA A 299 5.71 -13.20 -12.11
N PRO A 300 5.84 -14.49 -12.44
CA PRO A 300 7.08 -15.05 -12.96
C PRO A 300 7.47 -14.38 -14.28
N ARG A 301 8.69 -13.83 -14.37
CA ARG A 301 9.20 -13.32 -15.65
C ARG A 301 9.34 -14.48 -16.63
N ARG A 302 8.66 -14.39 -17.77
CA ARG A 302 8.82 -15.31 -18.90
C ARG A 302 10.08 -14.99 -19.70
#